data_AF-A0A368DP40-F1
#
_entry.id   AF-A0A368DP40-F1
#
_cell.length_a   1.000
_cell.length_b   1.000
_cell.length_c   1.000
_cell.angle_alpha   90.00
_cell.angle_beta   90.00
_cell.angle_gamma   90.00
#
_symmetry.space_group_name_H-M   'P 1'
#
loop_
_entity.id
_entity.type
_entity.pdbx_description
1 polymer ?
#
loop_
_entity_poly.entity_id
_entity_poly.type
_entity_poly.pdbx_seq_one_letter_code
_entity_poly.pdbx_strand_id
1 'polypeptide(L)' 'VDALNRNESCGGHFREEYQDEEGETLRDDKNFKFVSAWEYKGQEATNSVLHKEELKYEAIKIAERNYK' A
#
# COMPACT_ATOMS: atom_id res chain seq x y z
N VAL A 1 -7.43 -6.00 7.89
CA VAL A 1 -7.84 -4.58 7.82
C VAL A 1 -6.96 -3.82 6.85
N ASP A 2 -5.63 -3.82 7.05
CA ASP A 2 -4.70 -3.12 6.15
C ASP A 2 -4.80 -3.55 4.68
N ALA A 3 -4.63 -4.85 4.40
CA ALA A 3 -4.71 -5.38 3.03
C ALA A 3 -6.04 -5.10 2.31
N LEU A 4 -7.14 -4.99 3.07
CA LEU A 4 -8.46 -4.62 2.53
C LEU A 4 -8.56 -3.10 2.24
N ASN A 5 -7.87 -2.27 3.04
CA ASN A 5 -7.85 -0.83 2.85
C ASN A 5 -6.91 -0.40 1.70
N ARG A 6 -5.84 -1.16 1.46
CA ARG A 6 -4.84 -0.87 0.40
C ARG A 6 -5.33 -1.38 -0.95
N ASN A 7 -5.94 -0.47 -1.70
CA ASN A 7 -6.43 -0.66 -3.07
C ASN A 7 -5.32 -0.41 -4.10
N GLU A 8 -4.24 -1.17 -4.00
CA GLU A 8 -3.09 -1.15 -4.92
C GLU A 8 -2.39 -2.51 -4.90
N SER A 9 -1.41 -2.71 -5.79
CA SER A 9 -0.38 -3.73 -5.66
C SER A 9 0.99 -3.06 -5.51
N CYS A 10 1.73 -3.39 -4.45
CA CYS A 10 3.06 -2.83 -4.21
C CYS A 10 3.93 -3.81 -3.40
N GLY A 11 5.03 -4.27 -4.01
CA GLY A 11 5.95 -5.19 -3.37
C GLY A 11 5.30 -6.55 -3.09
N GLY A 12 5.32 -7.00 -1.83
CA GLY A 12 4.72 -8.28 -1.42
C GLY A 12 3.19 -8.23 -1.22
N HIS A 13 2.57 -7.05 -1.26
CA HIS A 13 1.11 -6.90 -1.27
C HIS A 13 0.63 -6.88 -2.73
N PHE A 14 -0.03 -7.95 -3.16
CA PHE A 14 -0.46 -8.13 -4.54
C PHE A 14 -1.96 -8.41 -4.61
N ARG A 15 -2.64 -7.72 -5.51
CA ARG A 15 -4.07 -7.87 -5.78
C ARG A 15 -4.28 -7.92 -7.28
N GLU A 16 -4.96 -8.96 -7.75
CA GLU A 16 -5.22 -9.17 -9.17
C GLU A 16 -6.07 -8.06 -9.80
N GLU A 17 -6.85 -7.33 -9.00
CA GLU A 17 -7.61 -6.16 -9.47
C GLU A 17 -6.72 -4.92 -9.70
N TYR A 18 -5.47 -4.95 -9.20
CA TYR A 18 -4.51 -3.85 -9.24
C TYR A 18 -3.18 -4.32 -9.86
N GLN A 19 -3.27 -4.95 -11.03
CA GLN A 19 -2.14 -5.30 -11.88
C GLN A 19 -2.39 -4.77 -13.29
N ASP A 20 -1.34 -4.63 -14.08
CA ASP A 20 -1.49 -4.32 -15.51
C ASP A 20 -1.88 -5.58 -16.31
N GLU A 21 -2.09 -5.42 -17.62
CA GLU A 21 -2.45 -6.54 -18.51
C GLU A 21 -1.38 -7.65 -18.57
N GLU A 22 -0.17 -7.33 -18.11
CA GLU A 22 1.01 -8.17 -18.13
C GLU A 22 1.27 -8.90 -16.81
N GLY A 23 0.47 -8.62 -15.78
CA GLY A 23 0.56 -9.22 -14.45
C GLY A 23 1.50 -8.49 -13.49
N GLU A 24 2.00 -7.31 -13.85
CA GLU A 24 2.90 -6.53 -13.00
C GLU A 24 2.12 -5.65 -12.02
N THR A 25 2.77 -5.29 -10.91
CA THR A 25 2.12 -4.55 -9.82
C THR A 25 1.79 -3.11 -10.22
N LEU A 26 0.52 -2.71 -10.10
CA LEU A 26 0.13 -1.31 -10.20
C LEU A 26 0.17 -0.64 -8.82
N ARG A 27 1.27 0.07 -8.55
CA ARG A 27 1.46 0.86 -7.32
C ARG A 27 0.78 2.22 -7.45
N ASP A 28 0.12 2.68 -6.40
CA ASP A 28 -0.55 3.98 -6.36
C ASP A 28 0.12 4.93 -5.36
N ASP A 29 1.16 5.60 -5.86
CA ASP A 29 1.93 6.60 -5.10
C ASP A 29 1.14 7.87 -4.77
N LYS A 30 -0.05 8.08 -5.34
CA LYS A 30 -0.91 9.22 -5.01
C LYS A 30 -1.69 8.97 -3.73
N ASN A 31 -2.25 7.76 -3.57
CA ASN A 31 -3.12 7.44 -2.46
C ASN A 31 -2.43 6.65 -1.35
N PHE A 32 -1.39 5.87 -1.63
CA PHE A 32 -0.83 4.88 -0.69
C PHE A 32 0.66 5.06 -0.37
N LYS A 33 1.22 6.24 -0.68
CA LYS A 33 2.60 6.62 -0.34
C LYS A 33 2.78 6.97 1.15
N PHE A 34 2.52 5.99 2.00
CA PHE A 34 2.65 6.07 3.45
C PHE A 34 2.85 4.69 4.06
N VAL A 35 3.44 4.67 5.26
CA VAL A 35 3.46 3.50 6.15
C VAL A 35 2.16 3.49 6.96
N SER A 36 1.48 2.35 7.00
CA SER A 36 0.31 2.14 7.85
C SER A 36 0.68 1.45 9.16
N ALA A 37 0.17 1.98 10.26
CA ALA A 37 0.17 1.32 11.56
C ALA A 37 -1.25 1.29 12.12
N TRP A 38 -1.76 0.10 12.41
CA TRP A 38 -3.12 -0.06 12.94
C TRP A 38 -3.06 -0.23 14.46
N GLU A 39 -3.60 0.74 15.18
CA GLU A 39 -3.71 0.69 16.63
C GLU A 39 -4.87 -0.23 17.04
N TYR A 40 -4.58 -1.16 17.94
CA TYR A 40 -5.58 -2.06 18.52
C TYR A 40 -6.52 -1.31 19.47
N LYS A 41 -7.84 -1.41 19.22
CA LYS A 41 -8.91 -0.80 20.05
C LYS A 41 -9.95 -1.81 20.52
N GLY A 42 -9.50 -3.02 20.86
CA GLY A 42 -10.37 -4.12 21.28
C GLY A 42 -10.59 -5.17 20.19
N GLN A 43 -11.45 -6.15 20.47
CA GLN A 43 -11.57 -7.36 19.66
C GLN A 43 -12.17 -7.14 18.26
N GLU A 44 -13.05 -6.15 18.12
CA GLU A 44 -13.63 -5.79 16.83
C GLU A 44 -12.59 -5.08 15.95
N ALA A 45 -12.15 -5.76 14.90
CA ALA A 45 -11.11 -5.25 14.01
C ALA A 45 -11.47 -3.91 13.35
N THR A 46 -12.77 -3.65 13.14
CA THR A 46 -13.32 -2.39 12.59
C THR A 46 -13.09 -1.18 13.49
N ASN A 47 -12.82 -1.38 14.78
CA ASN A 47 -12.52 -0.29 15.72
C ASN A 47 -11.06 0.18 15.67
N SER A 48 -10.19 -0.56 14.97
CA SER A 48 -8.76 -0.24 14.87
C SER A 48 -8.56 1.13 14.22
N VAL A 49 -7.62 1.92 14.73
CA VAL A 49 -7.32 3.24 14.19
C VAL A 49 -6.10 3.16 13.29
N LEU A 50 -6.23 3.67 12.06
CA LEU A 50 -5.13 3.76 11.11
C LEU A 50 -4.31 5.03 11.37
N HIS A 51 -3.06 4.84 11.77
CA HIS A 51 -2.03 5.89 11.77
C HIS A 51 -1.25 5.81 10.46
N LYS A 52 -1.04 6.97 9.82
CA LYS A 52 -0.33 7.08 8.55
C LYS A 52 0.90 7.96 8.72
N GLU A 53 2.05 7.44 8.32
CA GLU A 53 3.29 8.21 8.21
C GLU A 53 3.66 8.38 6.74
N GLU A 54 3.67 9.61 6.25
CA GLU A 54 3.97 9.92 4.85
C GLU A 54 5.43 9.57 4.51
N LEU A 55 5.63 8.88 3.40
CA LEU A 55 6.96 8.59 2.89
C LEU A 55 7.47 9.77 2.04
N LYS A 56 8.46 10.50 2.53
CA LYS A 56 9.10 11.62 1.82
C LYS A 56 10.46 11.18 1.27
N TYR A 57 10.57 11.15 -0.06
CA TYR A 57 11.81 10.80 -0.75
C TYR A 57 12.50 12.08 -1.23
N GLU A 58 13.65 12.40 -0.64
CA GLU A 58 14.44 13.59 -0.99
C GLU A 58 15.67 13.25 -1.82
N ALA A 59 16.29 12.10 -1.55
CA ALA A 59 17.54 11.68 -2.19
C ALA A 59 17.35 10.94 -3.52
N ILE A 60 16.16 10.40 -3.77
CA ILE A 60 15.86 9.57 -4.94
C ILE A 60 14.50 9.92 -5.54
N LYS A 61 14.39 9.84 -6.87
CA LYS A 61 13.09 9.80 -7.54
C LYS A 61 12.54 8.38 -7.48
N ILE A 62 11.26 8.29 -7.17
CA ILE A 62 10.52 7.04 -7.18
C ILE A 62 10.27 6.64 -8.65
N ALA A 63 10.48 5.37 -8.94
CA ALA A 63 10.18 4.77 -10.24
C ALA A 63 9.35 3.50 -10.02
N GLU A 64 8.66 3.07 -11.06
CA GLU A 64 8.02 1.77 -11.12
C GLU A 64 9.09 0.67 -11.24
N ARG A 65 8.87 -0.45 -10.54
CA ARG A 65 9.74 -1.62 -10.62
C ARG A 65 8.99 -2.68 -11.42
N ASN A 66 9.64 -3.21 -12.44
CA ASN A 66 9.19 -4.36 -13.21
C ASN A 66 10.24 -5.48 -13.01
N TYR A 67 9.79 -6.71 -12.80
CA TYR A 67 10.67 -7.86 -12.51
C TYR A 67 10.83 -8.83 -13.68
N LYS A 68 10.25 -8.53 -14.84
CA LYS A 68 10.54 -9.22 -16.09
C LYS A 68 11.91 -8.86 -16.65
#